data_AF-A0A3D0DXC1-F1
#
_entry.id   AF-A0A3D0DXC1-F1
#
_cell.length_a   1.000
_cell.length_b   1.000
_cell.length_c   1.000
_cell.angle_alpha   90.00
_cell.angle_beta   90.00
_cell.angle_gamma   90.00
#
_symmetry.space_group_name_H-M   'P 1'
#
loop_
_entity.id
_entity.type
_entity.pdbx_description
1 polymer ?
#
loop_
_entity_poly.entity_id
_entity_poly.type
_entity_poly.pdbx_seq_one_letter_code
_entity_poly.pdbx_strand_id
1 'polypeptide(L)'
;AGVLAHEIGHVRLRHGTRVLAGSSLAAALSASLLGDFSGVAALPGVLASLSYSREMEAEADEYAIALLRKNGISTLPLADLFERMEYGPELEESGKEAPGWIWEAAESFMSSHPLSEERAERLREAAGE
;
A
#
# COMPACT_ATOMS: atom_id res chain seq x y z
N ALA A 1 -0.79 8.09 12.64
CA ALA A 1 0.25 8.93 12.03
C ALA A 1 0.97 8.18 10.92
N GLY A 2 1.51 6.98 11.18
CA GLY A 2 2.21 6.15 10.19
C GLY A 2 1.45 5.93 8.87
N VAL A 3 0.27 5.31 8.94
CA VAL A 3 -0.59 5.06 7.76
C VAL A 3 -0.86 6.35 6.99
N LEU A 4 -1.19 7.46 7.67
CA LEU A 4 -1.41 8.73 6.99
C LEU A 4 -0.16 9.28 6.30
N ALA A 5 1.02 9.12 6.92
CA ALA A 5 2.28 9.53 6.31
C ALA A 5 2.59 8.71 5.05
N HIS A 6 2.26 7.41 5.06
CA HIS A 6 2.32 6.51 3.91
C HIS A 6 1.40 6.94 2.77
N GLU A 7 0.12 7.22 3.08
CA GLU A 7 -0.84 7.71 2.09
C GLU A 7 -0.44 9.06 1.48
N ILE A 8 0.13 9.96 2.30
CA ILE A 8 0.70 11.22 1.80
C ILE A 8 1.87 10.92 0.84
N GLY A 9 2.67 9.88 1.10
CA GLY A 9 3.72 9.40 0.21
C GLY A 9 3.19 9.04 -1.17
N HIS A 10 2.14 8.21 -1.25
CA HIS A 10 1.49 7.86 -2.53
C HIS A 10 1.02 9.10 -3.30
N VAL A 11 0.40 10.06 -2.62
CA VAL A 11 -0.05 11.31 -3.24
C VAL A 11 1.14 12.14 -3.72
N ARG A 12 2.17 12.27 -2.89
CA ARG A 12 3.35 13.10 -3.17
C ARG A 12 4.19 12.56 -4.33
N LEU A 13 4.24 11.24 -4.48
CA LEU A 13 4.96 10.52 -5.54
C LEU A 13 4.06 10.18 -6.75
N ARG A 14 2.78 10.57 -6.68
CA ARG A 14 1.78 10.42 -7.75
C ARG A 14 1.59 8.97 -8.19
N HIS A 15 1.64 8.01 -7.27
CA HIS A 15 1.51 6.58 -7.58
C HIS A 15 0.19 6.28 -8.30
N GLY A 16 -0.95 6.78 -7.80
CA GLY A 16 -2.25 6.58 -8.45
C GLY A 16 -2.30 7.14 -9.88
N THR A 17 -1.71 8.33 -10.11
CA THR A 17 -1.64 8.91 -11.46
C THR A 17 -0.73 8.11 -12.39
N ARG A 18 0.41 7.59 -11.88
CA ARG A 18 1.32 6.73 -12.65
C ARG A 18 0.63 5.43 -13.08
N VAL A 19 -0.09 4.78 -12.16
CA VAL A 19 -0.87 3.56 -12.47
C VAL A 19 -1.94 3.86 -13.52
N LEU A 20 -2.75 4.91 -13.33
CA LEU A 20 -3.78 5.32 -14.28
C LEU A 20 -3.23 5.64 -15.67
N ALA A 21 -2.12 6.38 -15.75
CA ALA A 21 -1.48 6.72 -17.00
C ALA A 21 -0.94 5.46 -17.71
N GLY A 22 -0.32 4.54 -16.96
CA GLY A 22 0.16 3.27 -17.48
C GLY A 22 -0.97 2.41 -18.07
N SER A 23 -2.07 2.24 -17.33
CA SER A 23 -3.24 1.49 -17.80
C SER A 23 -3.90 2.15 -19.02
N SER A 24 -4.01 3.48 -19.04
CA SER A 24 -4.56 4.21 -20.18
C SER A 24 -3.70 4.07 -21.44
N LEU A 25 -2.37 4.11 -21.28
CA LEU A 25 -1.44 3.88 -22.38
C LEU A 25 -1.53 2.44 -22.90
N ALA A 26 -1.59 1.45 -22.01
CA ALA A 26 -1.78 0.05 -22.40
C ALA A 26 -3.08 -0.15 -23.18
N ALA A 27 -4.19 0.42 -22.71
CA ALA A 27 -5.48 0.37 -23.40
C ALA A 27 -5.41 1.02 -24.80
N ALA A 28 -4.77 2.19 -24.91
CA ALA A 28 -4.61 2.87 -26.19
C ALA A 28 -3.76 2.08 -27.19
N LEU A 29 -2.68 1.44 -26.71
CA LEU A 29 -1.84 0.57 -27.53
C LEU A 29 -2.59 -0.67 -28.01
N SER A 30 -3.34 -1.35 -27.13
CA SER A 30 -4.19 -2.48 -27.50
C SER A 30 -5.22 -2.10 -28.55
N ALA A 31 -5.89 -0.96 -28.38
CA ALA A 31 -6.85 -0.43 -29.35
C ALA A 31 -6.18 -0.13 -30.69
N SER A 32 -4.99 0.48 -30.69
CA SER A 32 -4.29 0.87 -31.91
C SER A 32 -3.68 -0.31 -32.68
N LEU A 33 -3.16 -1.32 -31.97
CA LEU A 33 -2.42 -2.44 -32.58
C LEU A 33 -3.33 -3.62 -32.91
N LEU A 34 -4.33 -3.88 -32.07
CA LEU A 34 -5.18 -5.07 -32.13
C LEU A 34 -6.64 -4.75 -32.47
N GLY A 35 -7.01 -3.46 -32.52
CA GLY A 35 -8.41 -3.05 -32.66
C GLY A 35 -9.26 -3.31 -31.42
N ASP A 36 -8.63 -3.61 -30.28
CA ASP A 36 -9.32 -3.98 -29.04
C ASP A 36 -9.57 -2.76 -28.14
N PHE A 37 -10.82 -2.30 -28.13
CA PHE A 37 -11.28 -1.17 -27.30
C PHE A 37 -11.79 -1.61 -25.92
N SER A 38 -11.79 -2.91 -25.60
CA SER A 38 -12.31 -3.42 -24.32
C SER A 38 -11.54 -2.86 -23.12
N GLY A 39 -10.26 -2.53 -23.29
CA GLY A 39 -9.41 -1.93 -22.25
C GLY A 39 -9.92 -0.59 -21.72
N VAL A 40 -10.68 0.19 -22.51
CA VAL A 40 -11.28 1.44 -22.03
C VAL A 40 -12.42 1.17 -21.05
N ALA A 41 -13.20 0.12 -21.30
CA ALA A 41 -14.29 -0.31 -20.41
C ALA A 41 -13.77 -0.90 -19.08
N ALA A 42 -12.51 -1.33 -19.03
CA ALA A 42 -11.87 -1.88 -17.83
C ALA A 42 -11.32 -0.81 -16.87
N LEU A 43 -11.20 0.46 -17.28
CA LEU A 43 -10.63 1.55 -16.46
C LEU A 43 -11.31 1.73 -15.09
N PRO A 44 -12.65 1.66 -14.95
CA PRO A 44 -13.29 1.70 -13.63
C PRO A 44 -12.90 0.53 -12.72
N GLY A 45 -12.71 -0.67 -13.30
CA GLY A 45 -12.26 -1.85 -12.55
C GLY A 45 -10.80 -1.73 -12.09
N VAL A 46 -9.94 -1.17 -12.93
CA VAL A 46 -8.54 -0.86 -12.55
C VAL A 46 -8.51 0.09 -11.36
N LEU A 47 -9.38 1.10 -11.34
CA LEU A 47 -9.51 2.04 -10.22
C LEU A 47 -10.04 1.37 -8.95
N ALA A 48 -11.03 0.48 -9.07
CA ALA A 48 -11.61 -0.24 -7.95
C ALA A 48 -10.68 -1.33 -7.37
N SER A 49 -9.73 -1.82 -8.17
CA SER A 49 -8.75 -2.84 -7.79
C SER A 49 -7.31 -2.31 -7.88
N LEU A 50 -7.12 -1.02 -7.59
CA LEU A 50 -5.78 -0.42 -7.54
C LEU A 50 -4.93 -1.17 -6.51
N SER A 51 -3.89 -1.83 -7.01
CA SER A 51 -2.84 -2.42 -6.18
C SER A 51 -1.53 -1.78 -6.59
N TYR A 52 -0.82 -1.22 -5.62
CA TYR A 52 0.46 -0.58 -5.87
C TYR A 52 1.57 -1.64 -5.99
N SER A 53 2.56 -1.37 -6.85
CA SER A 53 3.72 -2.25 -6.94
C SER A 53 4.55 -2.20 -5.65
N ARG A 54 5.29 -3.27 -5.35
CA ARG A 54 6.20 -3.32 -4.19
C ARG A 54 7.19 -2.15 -4.17
N GLU A 55 7.67 -1.73 -5.34
CA GLU A 55 8.50 -0.52 -5.47
C GLU A 55 7.79 0.76 -5.01
N MET A 56 6.52 0.95 -5.39
CA MET A 56 5.73 2.13 -4.99
C MET A 56 5.42 2.12 -3.49
N GLU A 57 5.19 0.94 -2.93
CA GLU A 57 5.05 0.79 -1.48
C GLU A 57 6.34 1.15 -0.75
N ALA A 58 7.50 0.69 -1.24
CA ALA A 58 8.81 1.04 -0.67
C ALA A 58 9.10 2.54 -0.75
N GLU A 59 8.84 3.18 -1.90
CA GLU A 59 8.98 4.64 -2.07
C GLU A 59 8.07 5.40 -1.08
N ALA A 60 6.84 4.90 -0.85
CA ALA A 60 5.89 5.49 0.09
C ALA A 60 6.31 5.29 1.56
N ASP A 61 6.84 4.12 1.93
CA ASP A 61 7.39 3.83 3.26
C ASP A 61 8.58 4.77 3.56
N GLU A 62 9.50 4.95 2.61
CA GLU A 62 10.64 5.85 2.77
C GLU A 62 10.18 7.30 3.00
N TYR A 63 9.18 7.73 2.24
CA TYR A 63 8.58 9.05 2.44
C TYR A 63 7.93 9.17 3.82
N ALA A 64 7.20 8.14 4.26
CA ALA A 64 6.57 8.10 5.57
C ALA A 64 7.60 8.20 6.70
N ILE A 65 8.68 7.40 6.61
CA ILE A 65 9.80 7.42 7.55
C ILE A 65 10.38 8.83 7.66
N ALA A 66 10.74 9.45 6.52
CA ALA A 66 11.32 10.79 6.50
C ALA A 66 10.36 11.84 7.11
N LEU A 67 9.07 11.75 6.80
CA LEU A 67 8.07 12.68 7.31
C LEU A 67 7.85 12.52 8.81
N LEU A 68 7.75 11.28 9.31
CA LEU A 68 7.54 10.99 10.73
C LEU A 68 8.74 11.44 11.56
N ARG A 69 9.96 11.11 11.11
CA ARG A 69 11.22 11.56 11.74
C ARG A 69 11.32 13.07 11.83
N LYS A 70 11.03 13.77 10.73
CA LYS A 70 11.03 15.24 10.70
C LYS A 70 10.09 15.86 11.74
N ASN A 71 9.04 15.14 12.14
CA ASN A 71 8.06 15.59 13.13
C ASN A 71 8.28 14.96 14.52
N GLY A 72 9.36 14.22 14.76
CA GLY A 72 9.63 13.56 16.04
C GLY A 72 8.62 12.46 16.39
N ILE A 73 8.02 11.82 15.39
CA ILE A 73 7.04 10.74 15.55
C ILE A 73 7.72 9.41 15.25
N SER A 74 7.57 8.44 16.15
CA SER A 74 8.13 7.10 15.96
C SER A 74 7.48 6.34 14.81
N THR A 75 8.26 5.56 14.06
CA THR A 75 7.82 4.64 13.00
C THR A 75 7.39 3.27 13.55
N LEU A 76 7.73 2.92 14.81
CA LEU A 76 7.40 1.62 15.41
C LEU A 76 5.91 1.25 15.33
N PRO A 77 4.96 2.16 15.59
CA PRO A 77 3.54 1.79 15.51
C PRO A 77 3.10 1.39 14.09
N LEU A 78 3.79 1.87 13.05
CA LEU A 78 3.51 1.45 11.67
C LEU A 78 4.12 0.08 11.39
N ALA A 79 5.34 -0.17 11.87
CA ALA A 79 5.97 -1.49 11.75
C ALA A 79 5.14 -2.59 12.44
N ASP A 80 4.71 -2.32 13.67
CA ASP A 80 3.87 -3.25 14.45
C ASP A 80 2.51 -3.48 13.79
N LEU A 81 1.97 -2.47 13.11
CA LEU A 81 0.74 -2.62 12.33
C LEU A 81 0.94 -3.58 11.16
N PHE A 82 2.02 -3.42 10.39
CA PHE A 82 2.31 -4.26 9.23
C PHE A 82 2.54 -5.70 9.63
N GLU A 83 3.31 -5.95 10.68
CA GLU A 83 3.52 -7.30 11.22
C GLU A 83 2.20 -7.95 11.67
N ARG A 84 1.32 -7.20 12.35
CA ARG A 84 0.01 -7.71 12.74
C ARG A 84 -0.92 -7.99 11.57
N MET A 85 -0.80 -7.26 10.47
CA MET A 85 -1.58 -7.53 9.26
C MET A 85 -1.04 -8.76 8.52
N GLU A 86 0.27 -9.00 8.55
CA GLU A 86 0.91 -10.17 7.93
C GLU A 86 0.64 -11.47 8.70
N TYR A 87 0.79 -11.46 10.02
CA TYR A 87 0.66 -12.64 10.89
C TYR A 87 -0.64 -12.68 11.70
N GLY A 88 -1.55 -11.74 11.48
CA GLY A 88 -2.79 -11.57 12.26
C GLY A 88 -3.64 -12.83 12.48
N PRO A 89 -3.81 -13.73 11.50
CA PRO A 89 -4.56 -14.98 11.69
C PRO A 89 -3.85 -15.99 12.62
N GLU A 90 -2.52 -15.92 12.69
CA GLU A 90 -1.67 -16.84 13.47
C GLU A 90 -1.47 -16.33 14.91
N LEU A 91 -1.57 -15.01 15.10
CA LEU A 91 -1.48 -14.35 16.41
C LEU A 91 -2.76 -14.48 17.25
N GLU A 92 -3.89 -14.92 16.67
CA GLU A 92 -5.17 -15.12 17.38
C GLU A 92 -5.16 -16.27 18.39
N GLU A 93 -4.23 -17.23 18.32
CA GLU A 93 -4.04 -18.23 19.39
C GLU A 93 -3.63 -17.61 20.75
N SER A 94 -3.24 -16.32 20.78
CA SER A 94 -2.76 -15.62 21.98
C SER A 94 -3.84 -14.95 22.84
N GLY A 95 -5.13 -15.06 22.49
CA GLY A 95 -6.25 -14.73 23.39
C GLY A 95 -6.68 -13.27 23.51
N LYS A 96 -6.36 -12.42 22.52
CA LYS A 96 -6.93 -11.07 22.37
C LYS A 96 -7.46 -10.89 20.95
N GLU A 97 -8.68 -11.37 20.72
CA GLU A 97 -9.37 -11.23 19.43
C GLU A 97 -9.64 -9.74 19.15
N ALA A 98 -9.10 -9.23 18.04
CA ALA A 98 -9.63 -8.01 17.45
C ALA A 98 -11.03 -8.34 16.90
N PRO A 99 -12.03 -7.47 17.05
CA PRO A 99 -13.31 -7.72 16.38
C PRO A 99 -13.13 -7.91 14.84
N GLY A 100 -14.14 -8.46 14.17
CA GLY A 100 -14.02 -8.86 12.75
C GLY A 100 -13.84 -7.70 11.75
N TRP A 101 -14.48 -6.55 11.97
CA TRP A 101 -14.36 -5.34 11.14
C TRP A 101 -12.92 -4.75 10.95
N ILE A 102 -11.97 -5.06 11.83
CA ILE A 102 -10.57 -4.62 11.76
C ILE A 102 -9.84 -5.59 10.87
N TRP A 103 -10.17 -6.87 10.95
CA TRP A 103 -9.63 -7.87 10.06
C TRP A 103 -10.08 -7.61 8.62
N GLU A 104 -11.38 -7.32 8.41
CA GLU A 104 -11.89 -6.89 7.10
C GLU A 104 -11.20 -5.61 6.60
N ALA A 105 -10.94 -4.64 7.48
CA ALA A 105 -10.21 -3.43 7.12
C ALA A 105 -8.74 -3.71 6.78
N ALA A 106 -8.09 -4.65 7.47
CA ALA A 106 -6.72 -5.08 7.21
C ALA A 106 -6.61 -5.80 5.87
N GLU A 107 -7.50 -6.75 5.58
CA GLU A 107 -7.57 -7.44 4.29
C GLU A 107 -7.81 -6.46 3.13
N SER A 108 -8.74 -5.52 3.32
CA SER A 108 -9.01 -4.46 2.35
C SER A 108 -7.77 -3.61 2.09
N PHE A 109 -7.06 -3.19 3.15
CA PHE A 109 -5.82 -2.45 3.03
C PHE A 109 -4.72 -3.24 2.30
N MET A 110 -4.55 -4.53 2.63
CA MET A 110 -3.56 -5.40 1.99
C MET A 110 -3.84 -5.66 0.51
N SER A 111 -5.11 -5.60 0.09
CA SER A 111 -5.48 -5.76 -1.32
C SER A 111 -4.90 -4.64 -2.19
N SER A 112 -4.81 -3.41 -1.67
CA SER A 112 -4.23 -2.27 -2.37
C SER A 112 -2.76 -2.02 -2.03
N HIS A 113 -2.32 -2.42 -0.83
CA HIS A 113 -0.96 -2.28 -0.32
C HIS A 113 -0.34 -3.64 -0.02
N PRO A 114 0.30 -4.30 -1.00
CA PRO A 114 0.99 -5.55 -0.77
C PRO A 114 2.01 -5.43 0.37
N LEU A 115 1.83 -6.22 1.43
CA LEU A 115 2.77 -6.29 2.55
C LEU A 115 3.97 -7.21 2.21
N SER A 116 5.03 -7.03 3.01
CA SER A 116 6.16 -7.94 3.11
C SER A 116 6.93 -7.67 4.39
N GLU A 117 7.48 -8.72 4.98
CA GLU A 117 8.39 -8.68 6.15
C GLU A 117 9.45 -7.56 6.05
N GLU A 118 10.07 -7.38 4.88
CA GLU A 118 11.08 -6.34 4.60
C GLU A 118 10.60 -4.92 4.93
N ARG A 119 9.30 -4.63 4.72
CA ARG A 119 8.73 -3.30 4.97
C ARG A 119 8.59 -3.03 6.47
N ALA A 120 8.14 -4.04 7.23
CA ALA A 120 8.02 -3.93 8.68
C ALA A 120 9.42 -3.80 9.31
N GLU A 121 10.40 -4.55 8.83
CA GLU A 121 11.80 -4.47 9.28
C GLU A 121 12.39 -3.07 9.03
N ARG A 122 12.27 -2.54 7.80
CA ARG A 122 12.74 -1.20 7.45
C ARG A 122 12.16 -0.11 8.36
N LEU A 123 10.88 -0.21 8.71
CA LEU A 123 10.23 0.73 9.62
C LEU A 123 10.74 0.61 11.06
N ARG A 124 11.12 -0.59 11.52
CA ARG A 124 11.74 -0.80 12.85
C ARG A 124 13.14 -0.26 12.92
N GLU A 125 13.98 -0.58 11.95
CA GLU A 125 15.32 -0.03 11.84
C GLU A 125 15.25 1.49 11.87
N ALA A 126 14.26 2.05 11.16
CA ALA A 126 14.08 3.48 11.09
C ALA A 126 13.67 4.16 12.42
N ALA A 127 13.15 3.40 13.39
CA ALA A 127 12.82 3.93 14.71
C ALA A 127 14.00 3.92 15.70
N GLY A 128 15.05 3.15 15.41
CA GLY A 128 16.25 3.05 16.23
C GLY A 128 17.27 4.15 15.99
N GLU A 129 17.09 4.95 14.94
CA GLU A 129 17.91 6.13 14.59
C GLU A 129 17.32 7.43 15.16
#